data_AF-A0A1H6CCI8-F1
#
_entry.id   AF-A0A1H6CCI8-F1
#
_cell.length_a   1.000
_cell.length_b   1.000
_cell.length_c   1.000
_cell.angle_alpha   90.00
_cell.angle_beta   90.00
_cell.angle_gamma   90.00
#
_symmetry.space_group_name_H-M   'P 1'
#
loop_
_entity.id
_entity.type
_entity.pdbx_description
1 polymer ?
#
loop_
_entity_poly.entity_id
_entity_poly.type
_entity_poly.pdbx_seq_one_letter_code
_entity_poly.pdbx_strand_id
1 'polypeptide(L)'
;MKVANVFYVTSPLQYLCAFEARKAFDASCNILILEVGDTVRGLEQLQQLISRDTWDCTFELKTGNRTFTTPAFIRNLKRYLSSNGLSIDHFCFGEFASWRVNLVRKNLSFRRTVYFDDGTLSINEVEKYIKPAVPYSRKRWFHDLLLRLQGVQPVGVLPVPDNLLVYSMFDFSDELFDSQINQFADLLSRFDSFNAYDAQGPVAFIGQGAIGHKNQKALDAHLKEIMLFTENKAQKVVYFPHRNESEAVTKAVKAIESVEYHTPDRPMELEILTKRLTFSRVVGPYSTALFTLKKLFPELPVTLLDDGRQSQVILEIRNQLNKEQILDSIITKDGHFESLN
;
A
#
# COMPACT_ATOMS: atom_id res chain seq x y z
N MET A 1 5.74 -10.75 -31.77
CA MET A 1 6.40 -9.89 -30.76
C MET A 1 6.05 -10.48 -29.41
N LYS A 2 7.02 -10.61 -28.50
CA LYS A 2 6.72 -11.13 -27.14
C LYS A 2 6.03 -10.05 -26.34
N VAL A 3 5.12 -10.42 -25.46
CA VAL A 3 4.34 -9.49 -24.65
C VAL A 3 4.94 -9.38 -23.26
N ALA A 4 5.08 -8.16 -22.76
CA ALA A 4 5.57 -7.88 -21.43
C ALA A 4 4.58 -7.06 -20.61
N ASN A 5 4.54 -7.32 -19.30
CA ASN A 5 3.92 -6.43 -18.32
C ASN A 5 5.01 -5.73 -17.53
N VAL A 6 4.84 -4.44 -17.25
CA VAL A 6 5.80 -3.62 -16.51
C VAL A 6 5.14 -3.12 -15.23
N PHE A 7 5.74 -3.44 -14.07
CA PHE A 7 5.21 -3.10 -12.76
C PHE A 7 6.14 -2.12 -12.06
N TYR A 8 5.68 -0.90 -11.80
CA TYR A 8 6.42 0.12 -11.07
C TYR A 8 5.97 0.16 -9.62
N VAL A 9 6.89 -0.19 -8.71
CA VAL A 9 6.62 -0.36 -7.28
C VAL A 9 7.54 0.52 -6.43
N THR A 10 6.97 1.21 -5.44
CA THR A 10 7.67 2.08 -4.48
C THR A 10 7.49 1.64 -3.02
N SER A 11 6.54 0.75 -2.73
CA SER A 11 6.18 0.34 -1.36
C SER A 11 5.97 -1.18 -1.22
N PRO A 12 6.05 -1.75 0.00
CA PRO A 12 5.75 -3.16 0.23
C PRO A 12 4.35 -3.60 -0.19
N LEU A 13 3.32 -2.77 0.04
CA LEU A 13 1.95 -3.11 -0.36
C LEU A 13 1.80 -3.08 -1.88
N GLN A 14 2.38 -2.07 -2.54
CA GLN A 14 2.44 -2.01 -4.00
C GLN A 14 3.10 -3.26 -4.59
N TYR A 15 4.11 -3.81 -3.92
CA TYR A 15 4.72 -5.07 -4.33
C TYR A 15 3.74 -6.24 -4.25
N LEU A 16 3.01 -6.39 -3.14
CA LEU A 16 2.00 -7.44 -3.00
C LEU A 16 0.92 -7.31 -4.09
N CYS A 17 0.48 -6.09 -4.39
CA CYS A 17 -0.48 -5.85 -5.46
C CYS A 17 0.09 -6.20 -6.85
N ALA A 18 1.33 -5.80 -7.14
CA ALA A 18 2.01 -6.14 -8.39
C ALA A 18 2.22 -7.66 -8.55
N PHE A 19 2.53 -8.33 -7.44
CA PHE A 19 2.74 -9.77 -7.40
C PHE A 19 1.47 -10.55 -7.77
N GLU A 20 0.31 -10.12 -7.28
CA GLU A 20 -1.00 -10.66 -7.69
C GLU A 20 -1.33 -10.34 -9.14
N ALA A 21 -1.17 -9.06 -9.51
CA ALA A 21 -1.47 -8.55 -10.85
C ALA A 21 -0.68 -9.29 -11.94
N ARG A 22 0.53 -9.75 -11.64
CA ARG A 22 1.36 -10.57 -12.53
C ARG A 22 0.68 -11.87 -12.96
N LYS A 23 -0.08 -12.53 -12.08
CA LYS A 23 -0.89 -13.71 -12.46
C LYS A 23 -2.20 -13.31 -13.14
N ALA A 24 -2.79 -12.20 -12.74
CA ALA A 24 -4.03 -11.71 -13.33
C ALA A 24 -3.86 -11.28 -14.80
N PHE A 25 -2.68 -10.78 -15.17
CA PHE A 25 -2.35 -10.32 -16.51
C PHE A 25 -1.38 -11.29 -17.17
N ASP A 26 -1.89 -12.17 -18.03
CA ASP A 26 -1.05 -13.12 -18.75
C ASP A 26 -0.06 -12.40 -19.68
N ALA A 27 1.23 -12.71 -19.55
CA ALA A 27 2.28 -12.19 -20.39
C ALA A 27 3.47 -13.14 -20.42
N SER A 28 4.18 -13.12 -21.55
CA SER A 28 5.41 -13.91 -21.72
C SER A 28 6.62 -13.39 -20.93
N CYS A 29 6.51 -12.19 -20.34
CA CYS A 29 7.58 -11.56 -19.58
C CYS A 29 6.99 -10.55 -18.57
N ASN A 30 7.39 -10.64 -17.32
CA ASN A 30 6.99 -9.75 -16.25
C ASN A 30 8.22 -8.98 -15.75
N ILE A 31 8.22 -7.67 -15.96
CA ILE A 31 9.31 -6.76 -15.64
C ILE A 31 8.92 -5.97 -14.40
N LEU A 32 9.71 -6.11 -13.34
CA LEU A 32 9.57 -5.34 -12.12
C LEU A 32 10.51 -4.12 -12.13
N ILE A 33 9.98 -2.95 -11.79
CA ILE A 33 10.73 -1.72 -11.54
C ILE A 33 10.59 -1.41 -10.06
N LEU A 34 11.69 -1.49 -9.32
CA LEU A 34 11.74 -1.14 -7.91
C LEU A 34 12.36 0.24 -7.74
N GLU A 35 11.58 1.20 -7.23
CA GLU A 35 12.14 2.46 -6.78
C GLU A 35 12.80 2.26 -5.41
N VAL A 36 14.13 2.25 -5.43
CA VAL A 36 14.99 1.99 -4.28
C VAL A 36 15.21 3.31 -3.55
N GLY A 37 14.51 3.49 -2.42
CA GLY A 37 14.69 4.60 -1.49
C GLY A 37 15.93 4.51 -0.59
N ASP A 38 16.12 5.52 0.25
CA ASP A 38 17.30 5.64 1.13
C ASP A 38 17.25 4.72 2.37
N THR A 39 16.11 4.07 2.65
CA THR A 39 15.99 3.15 3.79
C THR A 39 16.28 1.71 3.36
N VAL A 40 17.54 1.32 3.52
CA VAL A 40 18.08 -0.05 3.40
C VAL A 40 17.12 -1.10 3.97
N ARG A 41 16.46 -0.80 5.10
CA ARG A 41 15.53 -1.70 5.80
C ARG A 41 14.22 -1.98 5.04
N GLY A 42 13.61 -0.99 4.38
CA GLY A 42 12.37 -1.22 3.61
C GLY A 42 12.63 -2.05 2.35
N LEU A 43 13.83 -1.88 1.78
CA LEU A 43 14.32 -2.66 0.64
C LEU A 43 14.73 -4.07 1.00
N GLU A 44 15.38 -4.30 2.14
CA GLU A 44 15.67 -5.65 2.62
C GLU A 44 14.38 -6.41 2.93
N GLN A 45 13.37 -5.74 3.49
CA GLN A 45 12.03 -6.30 3.70
C GLN A 45 11.36 -6.68 2.39
N LEU A 46 11.32 -5.75 1.43
CA LEU A 46 10.84 -6.01 0.08
C LEU A 46 11.64 -7.13 -0.60
N GLN A 47 12.97 -7.13 -0.52
CA GLN A 47 13.85 -8.10 -1.17
C GLN A 47 13.79 -9.50 -0.56
N GLN A 48 13.52 -9.61 0.75
CA GLN A 48 13.24 -10.90 1.40
C GLN A 48 11.85 -11.43 1.07
N LEU A 49 10.89 -10.54 0.77
CA LEU A 49 9.56 -10.89 0.26
C LEU A 49 9.57 -11.20 -1.24
N ILE A 50 10.50 -10.59 -1.98
CA ILE A 50 10.67 -10.81 -3.41
C ILE A 50 11.21 -12.23 -3.62
N SER A 51 10.30 -13.12 -3.98
CA SER A 51 10.66 -14.35 -4.69
C SER A 51 11.20 -13.95 -6.06
N ARG A 52 12.50 -13.65 -6.16
CA ARG A 52 13.16 -13.13 -7.38
C ARG A 52 12.88 -14.01 -8.59
N ASP A 53 12.75 -15.31 -8.36
CA ASP A 53 12.44 -16.32 -9.37
C ASP A 53 11.05 -16.16 -10.01
N THR A 54 10.20 -15.29 -9.45
CA THR A 54 8.86 -15.02 -9.98
C THR A 54 8.87 -13.94 -11.07
N TRP A 55 9.95 -13.17 -11.19
CA TRP A 55 10.06 -12.05 -12.13
C TRP A 55 11.09 -12.37 -13.19
N ASP A 56 10.73 -12.20 -14.47
CA ASP A 56 11.65 -12.44 -15.59
C ASP A 56 12.79 -11.42 -15.62
N CYS A 57 12.51 -10.19 -15.18
CA CYS A 57 13.52 -9.14 -15.07
C CYS A 57 13.16 -8.16 -13.95
N THR A 58 14.17 -7.69 -13.22
CA THR A 58 14.02 -6.63 -12.22
C THR A 58 14.99 -5.49 -12.52
N PHE A 59 14.48 -4.26 -12.54
CA PHE A 59 15.27 -3.04 -12.63
C PHE A 59 15.17 -2.25 -11.33
N GLU A 60 16.30 -1.76 -10.83
CA GLU A 60 16.35 -0.86 -9.70
C GLU A 60 16.48 0.59 -10.16
N LEU A 61 15.66 1.46 -9.59
CA LEU A 61 15.68 2.91 -9.83
C LEU A 61 16.00 3.66 -8.54
N LYS A 62 17.24 4.16 -8.43
CA LYS A 62 17.73 4.84 -7.23
C LYS A 62 17.09 6.22 -7.01
N THR A 63 16.90 6.64 -5.76
CA THR A 63 16.30 7.92 -5.34
C THR A 63 17.14 9.19 -5.53
N GLY A 64 18.32 9.12 -6.16
CA GLY A 64 19.22 10.25 -6.40
C GLY A 64 18.68 11.34 -7.34
N ASN A 65 19.55 12.10 -8.02
CA ASN A 65 19.11 13.20 -8.89
C ASN A 65 18.18 12.70 -10.00
N ARG A 66 16.87 12.88 -9.79
CA ARG A 66 15.82 12.26 -10.59
C ARG A 66 15.80 12.79 -12.03
N THR A 67 16.39 13.96 -12.29
CA THR A 67 16.51 14.57 -13.61
C THR A 67 17.52 13.84 -14.50
N PHE A 68 18.50 13.13 -13.94
CA PHE A 68 19.51 12.39 -14.72
C PHE A 68 19.35 10.87 -14.60
N THR A 69 19.02 10.39 -13.41
CA THR A 69 18.84 8.96 -13.15
C THR A 69 17.63 8.38 -13.89
N THR A 70 16.50 9.10 -13.92
CA THR A 70 15.28 8.61 -14.57
C THR A 70 15.43 8.54 -16.10
N PRO A 71 16.03 9.53 -16.79
CA PRO A 71 16.30 9.39 -18.21
C PRO A 71 17.24 8.25 -18.57
N ALA A 72 18.32 8.06 -17.80
CA ALA A 72 19.23 6.93 -18.00
C ALA A 72 18.49 5.58 -17.85
N PHE A 73 17.65 5.46 -16.83
CA PHE A 73 16.78 4.31 -16.62
C PHE A 73 15.84 4.06 -17.79
N ILE A 74 15.11 5.10 -18.26
CA ILE A 74 14.18 4.98 -19.40
C ILE A 74 14.90 4.46 -20.65
N ARG A 75 16.10 4.98 -20.93
CA ARG A 75 16.91 4.51 -22.08
C ARG A 75 17.33 3.05 -21.92
N ASN A 76 17.73 2.63 -20.73
CA ASN A 76 18.13 1.25 -20.45
C ASN A 76 16.94 0.29 -20.59
N LEU A 77 15.77 0.65 -20.06
CA LEU A 77 14.55 -0.13 -20.17
C LEU A 77 14.10 -0.25 -21.64
N LYS A 78 14.11 0.86 -22.41
CA LYS A 78 13.83 0.82 -23.86
C LYS A 78 14.77 -0.10 -24.60
N ARG A 79 16.08 -0.02 -24.32
CA ARG A 79 17.08 -0.88 -24.94
C ARG A 79 16.80 -2.35 -24.64
N TYR A 80 16.49 -2.68 -23.38
CA TYR A 80 16.14 -4.05 -22.99
C TYR A 80 14.90 -4.54 -23.74
N LEU A 81 13.83 -3.75 -23.80
CA LEU A 81 12.60 -4.10 -24.52
C LEU A 81 12.86 -4.34 -26.02
N SER A 82 13.60 -3.44 -26.67
CA SER A 82 13.95 -3.57 -28.09
C SER A 82 14.85 -4.76 -28.38
N SER A 83 15.90 -4.98 -27.57
CA SER A 83 16.83 -6.10 -27.74
C SER A 83 16.18 -7.47 -27.56
N ASN A 84 15.09 -7.56 -26.80
CA ASN A 84 14.34 -8.79 -26.57
C ASN A 84 13.06 -8.91 -27.40
N GLY A 85 12.77 -7.94 -28.29
CA GLY A 85 11.57 -7.94 -29.12
C GLY A 85 10.26 -7.94 -28.30
N LEU A 86 10.26 -7.19 -27.18
CA LEU A 86 9.15 -7.09 -26.23
C LEU A 86 8.29 -5.85 -26.52
N SER A 87 6.98 -6.03 -26.59
CA SER A 87 5.97 -4.96 -26.50
C SER A 87 5.31 -4.98 -25.13
N ILE A 88 5.10 -3.80 -24.55
CA ILE A 88 4.42 -3.69 -23.26
C ILE A 88 2.90 -3.76 -23.49
N ASP A 89 2.21 -4.70 -22.84
CA ASP A 89 0.75 -4.74 -22.83
C ASP A 89 0.21 -3.90 -21.68
N HIS A 90 0.65 -4.19 -20.45
CA HIS A 90 0.26 -3.44 -19.25
C HIS A 90 1.43 -2.64 -18.65
N PHE A 91 1.19 -1.36 -18.36
CA PHE A 91 2.04 -0.56 -17.48
C PHE A 91 1.31 -0.32 -16.16
N CYS A 92 1.79 -0.95 -15.10
CA CYS A 92 1.17 -1.02 -13.79
C CYS A 92 1.89 -0.10 -12.79
N PHE A 93 1.17 0.69 -12.01
CA PHE A 93 1.76 1.54 -10.94
C PHE A 93 0.77 1.84 -9.80
N GLY A 94 1.29 2.25 -8.63
CA GLY A 94 0.46 2.54 -7.45
C GLY A 94 0.32 3.99 -6.99
N GLU A 95 1.01 4.94 -7.65
CA GLU A 95 0.92 6.37 -7.31
C GLU A 95 0.57 7.21 -8.54
N PHE A 96 -0.67 7.69 -8.61
CA PHE A 96 -1.17 8.49 -9.73
C PHE A 96 -0.49 9.86 -9.81
N ALA A 97 -0.27 10.51 -8.66
CA ALA A 97 0.36 11.83 -8.60
C ALA A 97 1.91 11.80 -8.65
N SER A 98 2.54 10.64 -8.81
CA SER A 98 4.01 10.54 -8.82
C SER A 98 4.60 11.07 -10.12
N TRP A 99 5.47 12.08 -10.01
CA TRP A 99 6.16 12.63 -11.18
C TRP A 99 7.01 11.58 -11.89
N ARG A 100 7.68 10.70 -11.13
CA ARG A 100 8.67 9.77 -11.68
C ARG A 100 7.99 8.64 -12.44
N VAL A 101 6.93 8.09 -11.86
CA VAL A 101 6.02 7.14 -12.53
C VAL A 101 5.49 7.75 -13.82
N ASN A 102 4.94 8.96 -13.76
CA ASN A 102 4.39 9.63 -14.94
C ASN A 102 5.45 9.97 -16.00
N LEU A 103 6.70 10.23 -15.61
CA LEU A 103 7.80 10.43 -16.55
C LEU A 103 8.18 9.14 -17.26
N VAL A 104 8.28 8.02 -16.54
CA VAL A 104 8.53 6.71 -17.15
C VAL A 104 7.37 6.32 -18.06
N ARG A 105 6.13 6.40 -17.56
CA ARG A 105 4.89 6.12 -18.30
C ARG A 105 4.83 6.90 -19.61
N LYS A 106 5.01 8.22 -19.59
CA LYS A 106 4.94 9.05 -20.81
C LYS A 106 5.98 8.68 -21.88
N ASN A 107 7.08 8.04 -21.48
CA ASN A 107 8.17 7.70 -22.38
C ASN A 107 8.13 6.24 -22.86
N LEU A 108 7.19 5.42 -22.39
CA LEU A 108 7.01 4.04 -22.85
C LEU A 108 5.75 3.95 -23.71
N SER A 109 5.76 3.03 -24.68
CA SER A 109 4.56 2.67 -25.45
C SER A 109 4.00 1.38 -24.88
N PHE A 110 2.72 1.39 -24.52
CA PHE A 110 2.01 0.25 -23.95
C PHE A 110 0.54 0.29 -24.34
N ARG A 111 -0.15 -0.86 -24.29
CA ARG A 111 -1.55 -0.99 -24.70
C ARG A 111 -2.52 -0.51 -23.63
N ARG A 112 -2.22 -0.75 -22.35
CA ARG A 112 -3.15 -0.52 -21.23
C ARG A 112 -2.46 0.04 -19.99
N THR A 113 -3.13 0.95 -19.32
CA THR A 113 -2.68 1.47 -18.03
C THR A 113 -3.35 0.70 -16.90
N VAL A 114 -2.58 0.22 -15.92
CA VAL A 114 -3.13 -0.36 -14.70
C VAL A 114 -2.71 0.46 -13.49
N TYR A 115 -3.68 0.91 -12.72
CA TYR A 115 -3.48 1.51 -11.40
C TYR A 115 -3.76 0.46 -10.33
N PHE A 116 -2.81 0.18 -9.44
CA PHE A 116 -2.99 -0.73 -8.32
C PHE A 116 -2.75 -0.06 -6.98
N ASP A 117 -3.06 -0.72 -5.86
CA ASP A 117 -3.12 0.00 -4.59
C ASP A 117 -1.77 0.38 -3.97
N ASP A 118 -1.81 1.52 -3.28
CA ASP A 118 -0.88 1.94 -2.22
C ASP A 118 -1.63 2.13 -0.90
N GLY A 119 -2.67 1.34 -0.68
CA GLY A 119 -3.50 1.35 0.52
C GLY A 119 -4.53 2.46 0.53
N THR A 120 -4.83 3.03 1.70
CA THR A 120 -5.85 4.09 1.83
C THR A 120 -5.51 5.36 1.01
N LEU A 121 -4.26 5.53 0.57
CA LEU A 121 -3.90 6.57 -0.39
C LEU A 121 -4.64 6.40 -1.72
N SER A 122 -4.89 5.17 -2.15
CA SER A 122 -5.56 4.87 -3.42
C SER A 122 -7.02 5.29 -3.41
N ILE A 123 -7.71 5.18 -2.28
CA ILE A 123 -9.07 5.74 -2.10
C ILE A 123 -9.04 7.24 -2.41
N ASN A 124 -8.13 7.98 -1.77
CA ASN A 124 -8.00 9.41 -1.97
C ASN A 124 -7.56 9.77 -3.41
N GLU A 125 -6.65 9.01 -4.03
CA GLU A 125 -6.26 9.28 -5.42
C GLU A 125 -7.38 9.01 -6.42
N VAL A 126 -8.17 7.94 -6.21
CA VAL A 126 -9.32 7.62 -7.04
C VAL A 126 -10.37 8.72 -6.97
N GLU A 127 -10.78 9.12 -5.77
CA GLU A 127 -11.82 10.14 -5.57
C GLU A 127 -11.35 11.54 -6.02
N LYS A 128 -10.08 11.88 -5.80
CA LYS A 128 -9.57 13.23 -6.10
C LYS A 128 -9.11 13.42 -7.54
N TYR A 129 -8.53 12.39 -8.15
CA TYR A 129 -7.88 12.53 -9.45
C TYR A 129 -8.53 11.68 -10.53
N ILE A 130 -8.81 10.40 -10.27
CA ILE A 130 -9.24 9.47 -11.31
C ILE A 130 -10.71 9.70 -11.69
N LYS A 131 -11.64 9.65 -10.73
CA LYS A 131 -13.08 9.85 -10.97
C LYS A 131 -13.41 11.22 -11.57
N PRO A 132 -12.86 12.35 -11.06
CA PRO A 132 -13.15 13.65 -11.64
C PRO A 132 -12.32 13.94 -12.90
N ALA A 133 -11.60 12.94 -13.43
CA ALA A 133 -10.73 13.04 -14.61
C ALA A 133 -9.69 14.17 -14.52
N VAL A 134 -9.17 14.44 -13.32
CA VAL A 134 -8.21 15.53 -13.10
C VAL A 134 -6.85 15.15 -13.68
N PRO A 135 -6.32 15.90 -14.66
CA PRO A 135 -5.05 15.57 -15.28
C PRO A 135 -3.89 15.80 -14.29
N TYR A 136 -2.89 14.94 -14.37
CA TYR A 136 -1.61 15.21 -13.74
C TYR A 136 -0.92 16.37 -14.47
N SER A 137 -0.46 17.38 -13.74
CA SER A 137 0.23 18.54 -14.31
C SER A 137 1.45 18.93 -13.49
N ARG A 138 2.61 18.99 -14.15
CA ARG A 138 3.84 19.55 -13.61
C ARG A 138 4.68 20.15 -14.74
N LYS A 139 4.69 21.47 -14.83
CA LYS A 139 5.51 22.23 -15.79
C LYS A 139 6.72 22.82 -15.06
N ARG A 140 7.93 22.44 -15.45
CA ARG A 140 9.18 22.98 -14.89
C ARG A 140 10.17 23.20 -16.02
N TRP A 141 10.05 24.34 -16.68
CA TRP A 141 10.73 24.63 -17.94
C TRP A 141 12.23 24.29 -17.97
N PHE A 142 13.01 24.66 -16.93
CA PHE A 142 14.43 24.32 -16.84
C PHE A 142 14.67 22.81 -16.79
N HIS A 143 13.88 22.09 -15.99
CA HIS A 143 14.01 20.64 -15.86
C HIS A 143 13.52 19.95 -17.14
N ASP A 144 12.45 20.46 -17.74
CA ASP A 144 11.88 19.93 -18.98
C ASP A 144 12.86 20.09 -20.15
N LEU A 145 13.62 21.19 -20.20
CA LEU A 145 14.71 21.36 -21.15
C LEU A 145 15.82 20.31 -20.93
N LEU A 146 16.26 20.10 -19.69
CA LEU A 146 17.26 19.08 -19.37
C LEU A 146 16.81 17.66 -19.70
N LEU A 147 15.51 17.34 -19.56
CA LEU A 147 14.95 16.06 -19.97
C LEU A 147 14.98 15.88 -21.50
N ARG A 148 14.61 16.92 -22.25
CA ARG A 148 14.64 16.90 -23.71
C ARG A 148 16.06 16.70 -24.25
N LEU A 149 17.05 17.37 -23.67
CA LEU A 149 18.47 17.19 -24.01
C LEU A 149 18.95 15.75 -23.77
N GLN A 150 18.30 15.02 -22.87
CA GLN A 150 18.58 13.61 -22.58
C GLN A 150 17.72 12.62 -23.40
N GLY A 151 16.96 13.12 -24.39
CA GLY A 151 16.10 12.31 -25.25
C GLY A 151 14.83 11.80 -24.58
N VAL A 152 14.37 12.48 -23.52
CA VAL A 152 13.17 12.12 -22.75
C VAL A 152 12.10 13.20 -22.89
N GLN A 153 10.86 12.77 -23.12
CA GLN A 153 9.71 13.66 -23.17
C GLN A 153 9.31 14.08 -21.74
N PRO A 154 9.30 15.38 -21.42
CA PRO A 154 8.84 15.85 -20.11
C PRO A 154 7.35 15.58 -19.92
N VAL A 155 6.93 15.39 -18.66
CA VAL A 155 5.54 15.06 -18.33
C VAL A 155 4.59 16.16 -18.79
N GLY A 156 4.83 17.41 -18.41
CA GLY A 156 3.95 18.53 -18.74
C GLY A 156 2.55 18.33 -18.15
N VAL A 157 1.56 18.07 -19.01
CA VAL A 157 0.20 17.66 -18.63
C VAL A 157 -0.05 16.26 -19.17
N LEU A 158 -0.66 15.41 -18.36
CA LEU A 158 -1.00 14.03 -18.71
C LEU A 158 -2.42 13.73 -18.20
N PRO A 159 -3.40 13.48 -19.09
CA PRO A 159 -4.76 13.17 -18.69
C PRO A 159 -4.85 11.80 -17.98
N VAL A 160 -5.98 11.56 -17.31
CA VAL A 160 -6.38 10.21 -16.92
C VAL A 160 -6.53 9.38 -18.21
N PRO A 161 -5.95 8.18 -18.30
CA PRO A 161 -6.05 7.36 -19.51
C PRO A 161 -7.47 6.82 -19.74
N ASP A 162 -7.93 6.86 -20.99
CA ASP A 162 -9.23 6.28 -21.38
C ASP A 162 -9.26 4.74 -21.24
N ASN A 163 -8.10 4.10 -21.27
CA ASN A 163 -7.91 2.64 -21.14
C ASN A 163 -7.41 2.23 -19.74
N LEU A 164 -7.81 2.97 -18.70
CA LEU A 164 -7.43 2.68 -17.33
C LEU A 164 -8.13 1.42 -16.82
N LEU A 165 -7.36 0.55 -16.17
CA LEU A 165 -7.86 -0.51 -15.30
C LEU A 165 -7.43 -0.18 -13.86
N VAL A 166 -8.37 -0.16 -12.93
CA VAL A 166 -8.09 -0.07 -11.51
C VAL A 166 -8.09 -1.48 -10.92
N TYR A 167 -6.90 -2.00 -10.59
CA TYR A 167 -6.70 -3.30 -9.97
C TYR A 167 -6.49 -3.13 -8.46
N SER A 168 -7.57 -3.22 -7.70
CA SER A 168 -7.59 -2.78 -6.31
C SER A 168 -8.23 -3.79 -5.38
N MET A 169 -7.75 -3.88 -4.15
CA MET A 169 -8.43 -4.55 -3.06
C MET A 169 -9.74 -3.84 -2.72
N PHE A 170 -9.83 -2.53 -2.93
CA PHE A 170 -11.07 -1.79 -2.71
C PHE A 170 -12.04 -1.96 -3.87
N ASP A 171 -13.34 -1.95 -3.55
CA ASP A 171 -14.36 -1.96 -4.58
C ASP A 171 -14.64 -0.53 -5.11
N PHE A 172 -13.97 -0.21 -6.21
CA PHE A 172 -14.15 1.02 -6.99
C PHE A 172 -15.07 0.82 -8.22
N SER A 173 -16.01 -0.14 -8.19
CA SER A 173 -17.03 -0.28 -9.24
C SER A 173 -17.58 1.09 -9.67
N ASP A 174 -17.23 1.52 -10.88
CA ASP A 174 -17.54 2.84 -11.44
C ASP A 174 -17.69 2.66 -12.96
N GLU A 175 -18.56 3.45 -13.60
CA GLU A 175 -18.79 3.37 -15.04
C GLU A 175 -17.65 4.02 -15.86
N LEU A 176 -16.82 4.85 -15.20
CA LEU A 176 -15.79 5.65 -15.87
C LEU A 176 -14.50 4.89 -16.22
N PHE A 177 -14.25 3.75 -15.58
CA PHE A 177 -13.06 2.93 -15.82
C PHE A 177 -13.33 1.47 -15.47
N ASP A 178 -12.59 0.57 -16.09
CA ASP A 178 -12.66 -0.83 -15.70
C ASP A 178 -12.04 -1.01 -14.32
N SER A 179 -12.67 -1.84 -13.48
CA SER A 179 -12.13 -2.23 -12.18
C SER A 179 -12.04 -3.74 -12.04
N GLN A 180 -11.04 -4.20 -11.31
CA GLN A 180 -10.86 -5.60 -10.97
C GLN A 180 -10.40 -5.72 -9.52
N ILE A 181 -11.05 -6.60 -8.76
CA ILE A 181 -10.75 -6.79 -7.35
C ILE A 181 -9.49 -7.64 -7.17
N ASN A 182 -8.54 -7.13 -6.39
CA ASN A 182 -7.38 -7.87 -5.93
C ASN A 182 -7.72 -8.70 -4.68
N GLN A 183 -7.70 -10.03 -4.83
CA GLN A 183 -8.07 -10.99 -3.78
C GLN A 183 -6.87 -11.54 -3.00
N PHE A 184 -5.63 -11.17 -3.36
CA PHE A 184 -4.40 -11.74 -2.76
C PHE A 184 -4.31 -13.28 -2.85
N ALA A 185 -4.88 -13.87 -3.90
CA ALA A 185 -4.98 -15.32 -4.05
C ALA A 185 -3.64 -16.00 -4.37
N ASP A 186 -2.76 -15.37 -5.17
CA ASP A 186 -1.42 -15.91 -5.44
C ASP A 186 -0.59 -15.97 -4.15
N LEU A 187 -0.64 -14.90 -3.36
CA LEU A 187 0.04 -14.77 -2.08
C LEU A 187 -0.44 -15.85 -1.12
N LEU A 188 -1.76 -15.97 -0.92
CA LEU A 188 -2.34 -16.98 -0.03
C LEU A 188 -2.01 -18.41 -0.48
N SER A 189 -1.94 -18.68 -1.80
CA SER A 189 -1.60 -20.00 -2.32
C SER A 189 -0.19 -20.49 -1.97
N ARG A 190 0.68 -19.60 -1.48
CA ARG A 190 2.04 -19.93 -1.04
C ARG A 190 2.15 -20.30 0.44
N PHE A 191 1.05 -20.17 1.17
CA PHE A 191 0.96 -20.56 2.57
C PHE A 191 -0.04 -21.71 2.71
N ASP A 192 0.24 -22.63 3.63
CA ASP A 192 -0.77 -23.59 4.05
C ASP A 192 -1.95 -22.86 4.67
N SER A 193 -3.14 -23.47 4.62
CA SER A 193 -4.34 -22.93 5.25
C SER A 193 -4.04 -22.54 6.71
N PHE A 194 -4.18 -21.26 7.01
CA PHE A 194 -3.89 -20.70 8.32
C PHE A 194 -5.04 -19.79 8.76
N ASN A 195 -5.53 -20.01 9.98
CA ASN A 195 -6.52 -19.15 10.60
C ASN A 195 -5.84 -18.27 11.64
N ALA A 196 -5.86 -16.95 11.43
CA ALA A 196 -5.33 -15.98 12.38
C ALA A 196 -6.27 -15.69 13.56
N TYR A 197 -7.50 -16.18 13.53
CA TYR A 197 -8.46 -15.98 14.61
C TYR A 197 -8.31 -17.02 15.72
N ASP A 198 -8.18 -16.53 16.96
CA ASP A 198 -8.27 -17.31 18.20
C ASP A 198 -9.00 -16.50 19.26
N ALA A 199 -10.19 -16.94 19.68
CA ALA A 199 -11.01 -16.25 20.67
C ALA A 199 -10.29 -16.03 22.02
N GLN A 200 -9.30 -16.85 22.37
CA GLN A 200 -8.48 -16.72 23.58
C GLN A 200 -7.13 -16.02 23.31
N GLY A 201 -6.86 -15.67 22.06
CA GLY A 201 -5.64 -14.99 21.64
C GLY A 201 -5.57 -13.52 22.10
N PRO A 202 -4.39 -12.90 22.05
CA PRO A 202 -4.22 -11.50 22.39
C PRO A 202 -4.99 -10.57 21.44
N VAL A 203 -5.16 -9.31 21.85
CA VAL A 203 -5.60 -8.22 20.96
C VAL A 203 -4.39 -7.71 20.19
N ALA A 204 -4.46 -7.69 18.86
CA ALA A 204 -3.49 -6.95 18.05
C ALA A 204 -3.89 -5.48 18.00
N PHE A 205 -3.00 -4.58 18.45
CA PHE A 205 -3.23 -3.13 18.40
C PHE A 205 -2.30 -2.49 17.37
N ILE A 206 -2.86 -1.85 16.35
CA ILE A 206 -2.10 -1.17 15.29
C ILE A 206 -1.81 0.26 15.72
N GLY A 207 -0.53 0.57 15.87
CA GLY A 207 -0.02 1.89 16.20
C GLY A 207 -0.29 2.93 15.11
N GLN A 208 -0.26 4.20 15.49
CA GLN A 208 -0.51 5.33 14.60
C GLN A 208 0.76 6.16 14.40
N GLY A 209 0.96 6.68 13.20
CA GLY A 209 2.05 7.62 12.92
C GLY A 209 1.78 9.02 13.47
N ALA A 210 2.85 9.80 13.62
CA ALA A 210 2.80 11.22 14.00
C ALA A 210 2.08 11.54 15.33
N ILE A 211 2.02 10.58 16.25
CA ILE A 211 1.54 10.82 17.62
C ILE A 211 2.42 11.86 18.33
N GLY A 212 1.78 12.84 18.96
CA GLY A 212 2.44 13.95 19.64
C GLY A 212 2.90 15.10 18.73
N HIS A 213 2.65 15.03 17.42
CA HIS A 213 2.91 16.15 16.51
C HIS A 213 1.79 17.19 16.54
N LYS A 214 2.11 18.43 16.15
CA LYS A 214 1.12 19.52 16.07
C LYS A 214 -0.06 19.14 15.17
N ASN A 215 -1.28 19.36 15.65
CA ASN A 215 -2.55 19.00 14.98
C ASN A 215 -2.74 17.49 14.75
N GLN A 216 -1.99 16.64 15.45
CA GLN A 216 -2.17 15.19 15.47
C GLN A 216 -2.63 14.74 16.86
N LYS A 217 -2.96 13.44 16.99
CA LYS A 217 -3.37 12.84 18.26
C LYS A 217 -2.27 12.99 19.31
N ALA A 218 -2.67 13.42 20.50
CA ALA A 218 -1.77 13.58 21.63
C ALA A 218 -1.32 12.22 22.18
N LEU A 219 -0.12 12.17 22.78
CA LEU A 219 0.43 10.91 23.31
C LEU A 219 -0.46 10.31 24.40
N ASP A 220 -0.95 11.12 25.34
CA ASP A 220 -1.80 10.67 26.42
C ASP A 220 -3.13 10.07 25.92
N ALA A 221 -3.73 10.68 24.89
CA ALA A 221 -4.92 10.15 24.24
C ALA A 221 -4.64 8.78 23.58
N HIS A 222 -3.50 8.64 22.89
CA HIS A 222 -3.08 7.37 22.28
C HIS A 222 -2.85 6.27 23.33
N LEU A 223 -2.20 6.60 24.46
CA LEU A 223 -2.01 5.63 25.54
C LEU A 223 -3.33 5.21 26.19
N LYS A 224 -4.28 6.14 26.35
CA LYS A 224 -5.63 5.82 26.86
C LYS A 224 -6.35 4.81 25.97
N GLU A 225 -6.28 4.99 24.64
CA GLU A 225 -6.87 4.04 23.69
C GLU A 225 -6.27 2.63 23.82
N ILE A 226 -4.95 2.52 24.01
CA ILE A 226 -4.29 1.22 24.26
C ILE A 226 -4.78 0.63 25.57
N MET A 227 -4.87 1.44 26.62
CA MET A 227 -5.26 0.98 27.96
C MET A 227 -6.68 0.42 28.02
N LEU A 228 -7.62 0.89 27.19
CA LEU A 228 -8.98 0.34 27.08
C LEU A 228 -8.99 -1.18 26.85
N PHE A 229 -7.97 -1.72 26.19
CA PHE A 229 -7.85 -3.16 25.89
C PHE A 229 -7.02 -3.93 26.92
N THR A 230 -6.54 -3.25 27.96
CA THR A 230 -5.74 -3.84 29.04
C THR A 230 -6.50 -3.96 30.36
N GLU A 231 -7.66 -3.31 30.48
CA GLU A 231 -8.44 -3.27 31.73
C GLU A 231 -8.90 -4.67 32.17
N ASN A 232 -9.16 -5.57 31.21
CA ASN A 232 -9.35 -6.97 31.50
C ASN A 232 -8.00 -7.70 31.51
N LYS A 233 -7.40 -7.86 32.69
CA LYS A 233 -6.07 -8.47 32.90
C LYS A 233 -5.88 -9.87 32.28
N ALA A 234 -6.96 -10.55 31.87
CA ALA A 234 -6.89 -11.82 31.17
C ALA A 234 -6.46 -11.69 29.70
N GLN A 235 -6.65 -10.51 29.08
CA GLN A 235 -6.41 -10.30 27.66
C GLN A 235 -5.11 -9.50 27.46
N LYS A 236 -4.09 -10.15 26.89
CA LYS A 236 -2.83 -9.51 26.53
C LYS A 236 -3.02 -8.64 25.29
N VAL A 237 -2.31 -7.52 25.21
CA VAL A 237 -2.25 -6.68 24.01
C VAL A 237 -0.90 -6.84 23.34
N VAL A 238 -0.88 -7.17 22.05
CA VAL A 238 0.32 -7.13 21.22
C VAL A 238 0.26 -5.86 20.37
N TYR A 239 1.17 -4.93 20.62
CA TYR A 239 1.21 -3.64 19.94
C TYR A 239 2.14 -3.69 18.72
N PHE A 240 1.59 -3.39 17.55
CA PHE A 240 2.31 -3.27 16.29
C PHE A 240 2.63 -1.79 16.02
N PRO A 241 3.88 -1.34 16.20
CA PRO A 241 4.22 0.06 16.05
C PRO A 241 4.10 0.54 14.61
N HIS A 242 3.72 1.80 14.44
CA HIS A 242 3.78 2.43 13.13
C HIS A 242 5.25 2.60 12.67
N ARG A 243 5.54 2.41 11.39
CA ARG A 243 6.90 2.49 10.82
C ARG A 243 7.69 3.77 11.14
N ASN A 244 6.97 4.87 11.33
CA ASN A 244 7.50 6.20 11.64
C ASN A 244 7.10 6.66 13.05
N GLU A 245 6.91 5.73 13.98
CA GLU A 245 6.65 6.04 15.40
C GLU A 245 7.87 6.74 16.03
N SER A 246 7.61 7.71 16.91
CA SER A 246 8.68 8.43 17.61
C SER A 246 9.19 7.64 18.82
N GLU A 247 10.45 7.84 19.20
CA GLU A 247 11.04 7.17 20.37
C GLU A 247 10.26 7.44 21.66
N ALA A 248 9.66 8.63 21.79
CA ALA A 248 8.82 8.99 22.93
C ALA A 248 7.59 8.09 23.05
N VAL A 249 6.91 7.81 21.93
CA VAL A 249 5.76 6.90 21.89
C VAL A 249 6.22 5.48 22.19
N THR A 250 7.29 5.02 21.53
CA THR A 250 7.87 3.70 21.75
C THR A 250 8.20 3.44 23.22
N LYS A 251 8.87 4.40 23.88
CA LYS A 251 9.20 4.29 25.31
C LYS A 251 7.95 4.25 26.18
N ALA A 252 6.95 5.06 25.87
CA ALA A 252 5.71 5.12 26.64
C ALA A 252 4.89 3.83 26.51
N VAL A 253 4.78 3.26 25.31
CA VAL A 253 4.05 1.99 25.08
C VAL A 253 4.76 0.83 25.75
N LYS A 254 6.09 0.74 25.65
CA LYS A 254 6.90 -0.31 26.31
C LYS A 254 6.81 -0.28 27.85
N ALA A 255 6.38 0.83 28.43
CA ALA A 255 6.21 0.96 29.88
C ALA A 255 4.87 0.39 30.40
N ILE A 256 3.95 -0.01 29.51
CA ILE A 256 2.67 -0.60 29.89
C ILE A 256 2.87 -2.10 30.11
N GLU A 257 2.73 -2.57 31.36
CA GLU A 257 3.05 -3.96 31.77
C GLU A 257 2.26 -5.04 31.00
N SER A 258 1.01 -4.75 30.65
CA SER A 258 0.10 -5.66 29.93
C SER A 258 0.22 -5.60 28.41
N VAL A 259 1.18 -4.82 27.88
CA VAL A 259 1.39 -4.62 26.44
C VAL A 259 2.72 -5.23 26.01
N GLU A 260 2.67 -6.17 25.08
CA GLU A 260 3.83 -6.67 24.39
C GLU A 260 4.12 -5.77 23.17
N TYR A 261 5.27 -5.09 23.19
CA TYR A 261 5.70 -4.28 22.05
C TYR A 261 6.31 -5.17 20.96
N HIS A 262 5.60 -5.35 19.85
CA HIS A 262 6.08 -6.14 18.72
C HIS A 262 7.15 -5.36 17.93
N THR A 263 8.22 -6.04 17.53
CA THR A 263 9.26 -5.46 16.67
C THR A 263 9.18 -6.08 15.28
N PRO A 264 8.37 -5.51 14.37
CA PRO A 264 8.15 -6.10 13.06
C PRO A 264 9.44 -6.04 12.23
N ASP A 265 9.76 -7.18 11.62
CA ASP A 265 10.71 -7.32 10.54
C ASP A 265 10.04 -7.25 9.17
N ARG A 266 8.71 -7.31 9.06
CA ARG A 266 7.93 -7.26 7.81
C ARG A 266 6.59 -6.51 7.98
N PRO A 267 5.85 -6.22 6.88
CA PRO A 267 4.45 -5.80 6.98
C PRO A 267 3.62 -6.78 7.83
N MET A 268 2.64 -6.26 8.56
CA MET A 268 1.86 -7.02 9.55
C MET A 268 1.19 -8.26 8.95
N GLU A 269 0.69 -8.14 7.73
CA GLU A 269 0.08 -9.23 6.97
C GLU A 269 0.99 -10.45 6.88
N LEU A 270 2.26 -10.20 6.58
CA LEU A 270 3.28 -11.23 6.36
C LEU A 270 3.87 -11.73 7.67
N GLU A 271 3.97 -10.86 8.68
CA GLU A 271 4.32 -11.26 10.05
C GLU A 271 3.34 -12.31 10.57
N ILE A 272 2.03 -12.03 10.40
CA ILE A 272 0.96 -12.93 10.83
C ILE A 272 1.04 -14.27 10.09
N LEU A 273 1.17 -14.27 8.76
CA LEU A 273 1.29 -15.49 7.96
C LEU A 273 2.55 -16.29 8.32
N THR A 274 3.71 -15.64 8.37
CA THR A 274 5.01 -16.33 8.50
C THR A 274 5.31 -16.80 9.93
N LYS A 275 4.93 -16.02 10.95
CA LYS A 275 5.11 -16.39 12.36
C LYS A 275 3.88 -17.11 12.93
N ARG A 276 2.84 -17.33 12.11
CA ARG A 276 1.58 -17.97 12.49
C ARG A 276 0.97 -17.34 13.75
N LEU A 277 0.93 -16.01 13.77
CA LEU A 277 0.39 -15.24 14.91
C LEU A 277 -1.14 -15.30 14.91
N THR A 278 -1.73 -15.57 16.07
CA THR A 278 -3.19 -15.60 16.24
C THR A 278 -3.65 -14.49 17.17
N PHE A 279 -4.86 -13.98 16.94
CA PHE A 279 -5.46 -12.89 17.70
C PHE A 279 -6.95 -13.11 17.91
N SER A 280 -7.46 -12.55 19.01
CA SER A 280 -8.91 -12.49 19.27
C SER A 280 -9.59 -11.37 18.48
N ARG A 281 -8.84 -10.33 18.14
CA ARG A 281 -9.24 -9.22 17.27
C ARG A 281 -8.05 -8.36 16.89
N VAL A 282 -8.22 -7.59 15.82
CA VAL A 282 -7.33 -6.51 15.41
C VAL A 282 -8.02 -5.18 15.66
N VAL A 283 -7.31 -4.25 16.27
CA VAL A 283 -7.80 -2.91 16.59
C VAL A 283 -6.84 -1.89 16.00
N GLY A 284 -7.36 -0.84 15.38
CA GLY A 284 -6.50 0.25 14.90
C GLY A 284 -7.28 1.45 14.40
N PRO A 285 -6.59 2.57 14.14
CA PRO A 285 -7.18 3.73 13.46
C PRO A 285 -7.43 3.40 11.97
N TYR A 286 -7.90 4.38 11.19
CA TYR A 286 -8.05 4.32 9.72
C TYR A 286 -6.73 3.94 9.00
N SER A 287 -6.41 2.65 8.97
CA SER A 287 -5.16 2.08 8.51
C SER A 287 -5.43 1.10 7.37
N THR A 288 -4.56 1.12 6.37
CA THR A 288 -4.53 0.13 5.28
C THR A 288 -4.51 -1.31 5.80
N ALA A 289 -3.83 -1.55 6.91
CA ALA A 289 -3.72 -2.88 7.50
C ALA A 289 -5.07 -3.48 7.90
N LEU A 290 -6.08 -2.66 8.26
CA LEU A 290 -7.41 -3.19 8.58
C LEU A 290 -8.05 -3.86 7.36
N PHE A 291 -7.88 -3.28 6.18
CA PHE A 291 -8.43 -3.80 4.92
C PHE A 291 -7.72 -5.08 4.48
N THR A 292 -6.39 -5.04 4.44
CA THR A 292 -5.58 -6.18 4.01
C THR A 292 -5.74 -7.36 4.96
N LEU A 293 -5.77 -7.13 6.27
CA LEU A 293 -5.97 -8.20 7.25
C LEU A 293 -7.35 -8.83 7.14
N LYS A 294 -8.42 -8.05 6.94
CA LYS A 294 -9.76 -8.63 6.76
C LYS A 294 -9.85 -9.47 5.47
N LYS A 295 -9.19 -9.05 4.39
CA LYS A 295 -9.16 -9.85 3.15
C LYS A 295 -8.35 -11.13 3.30
N LEU A 296 -7.22 -11.07 3.98
CA LEU A 296 -6.36 -12.24 4.20
C LEU A 296 -6.93 -13.20 5.26
N PHE A 297 -7.65 -12.66 6.25
CA PHE A 297 -8.22 -13.39 7.38
C PHE A 297 -9.68 -12.97 7.62
N PRO A 298 -10.65 -13.46 6.81
CA PRO A 298 -12.04 -13.03 6.90
C PRO A 298 -12.68 -13.22 8.29
N GLU A 299 -12.28 -14.29 8.98
CA GLU A 299 -12.76 -14.66 10.31
C GLU A 299 -12.13 -13.83 11.45
N LEU A 300 -11.05 -13.09 11.19
CA LEU A 300 -10.37 -12.29 12.20
C LEU A 300 -11.17 -11.01 12.45
N PRO A 301 -11.71 -10.78 13.66
CA PRO A 301 -12.51 -9.60 13.93
C PRO A 301 -11.68 -8.33 13.84
N VAL A 302 -12.23 -7.30 13.19
CA VAL A 302 -11.57 -6.00 13.01
C VAL A 302 -12.41 -4.89 13.66
N THR A 303 -11.76 -4.11 14.53
CA THR A 303 -12.35 -2.96 15.21
C THR A 303 -11.66 -1.67 14.80
N LEU A 304 -12.44 -0.69 14.34
CA LEU A 304 -11.95 0.65 14.06
C LEU A 304 -11.93 1.52 15.33
N LEU A 305 -10.81 2.18 15.59
CA LEU A 305 -10.70 3.29 16.53
C LEU A 305 -11.01 4.60 15.82
N ASP A 306 -12.24 5.09 15.98
CA ASP A 306 -12.69 6.34 15.39
C ASP A 306 -12.38 7.52 16.33
N ASP A 307 -11.34 8.28 15.98
CA ASP A 307 -10.96 9.48 16.72
C ASP A 307 -11.82 10.72 16.38
N GLY A 308 -12.90 10.54 15.60
CA GLY A 308 -13.88 11.56 15.30
C GLY A 308 -13.39 12.60 14.29
N ARG A 309 -12.25 12.37 13.62
CA ARG A 309 -11.80 13.24 12.52
C ARG A 309 -12.74 13.11 11.33
N GLN A 310 -13.16 14.24 10.78
CA GLN A 310 -14.12 14.30 9.66
C GLN A 310 -13.50 14.87 8.38
N SER A 311 -12.28 14.49 8.04
CA SER A 311 -11.77 14.84 6.70
C SER A 311 -12.51 14.03 5.65
N GLN A 312 -12.68 14.60 4.45
CA GLN A 312 -13.29 13.93 3.31
C GLN A 312 -12.68 12.54 3.04
N VAL A 313 -11.34 12.45 3.12
CA VAL A 313 -10.59 11.19 3.00
C VAL A 313 -10.98 10.17 4.08
N ILE A 314 -11.16 10.59 5.33
CA ILE A 314 -11.55 9.68 6.41
C ILE A 314 -12.98 9.18 6.21
N LEU A 315 -13.89 10.04 5.74
CA LEU A 315 -15.25 9.63 5.40
C LEU A 315 -15.26 8.62 4.26
N GLU A 316 -14.43 8.81 3.23
CA GLU A 316 -14.30 7.86 2.12
C GLU A 316 -13.73 6.51 2.57
N ILE A 317 -12.69 6.52 3.43
CA ILE A 317 -12.16 5.30 4.04
C ILE A 317 -13.25 4.60 4.87
N ARG A 318 -14.01 5.33 5.69
CA ARG A 318 -15.12 4.78 6.47
C ARG A 318 -16.20 4.18 5.58
N ASN A 319 -16.55 4.85 4.49
CA ASN A 319 -17.52 4.35 3.53
C ASN A 319 -17.05 3.06 2.88
N GLN A 320 -15.76 2.95 2.53
CA GLN A 320 -15.18 1.71 2.01
C GLN A 320 -15.16 0.59 3.06
N LEU A 321 -14.76 0.89 4.30
CA LEU A 321 -14.82 -0.06 5.42
C LEU A 321 -16.23 -0.64 5.62
N ASN A 322 -17.27 0.22 5.51
CA ASN A 322 -18.66 -0.20 5.61
C ASN A 322 -19.13 -0.97 4.37
N LYS A 323 -18.82 -0.47 3.16
CA LYS A 323 -19.20 -1.08 1.88
C LYS A 323 -18.68 -2.52 1.78
N GLU A 324 -17.45 -2.74 2.22
CA GLU A 324 -16.80 -4.05 2.18
C GLU A 324 -17.06 -4.90 3.43
N GLN A 325 -17.91 -4.44 4.35
CA GLN A 325 -18.23 -5.15 5.61
C GLN A 325 -16.96 -5.54 6.39
N ILE A 326 -15.98 -4.64 6.42
CA ILE A 326 -14.68 -4.94 7.02
C ILE A 326 -14.76 -4.89 8.54
N LEU A 327 -15.59 -4.00 9.08
CA LEU A 327 -15.67 -3.73 10.50
C LEU A 327 -16.71 -4.60 11.17
N ASP A 328 -16.27 -5.28 12.23
CA ASP A 328 -17.16 -6.00 13.14
C ASP A 328 -17.67 -5.06 14.27
N SER A 329 -16.90 -3.99 14.53
CA SER A 329 -17.23 -2.98 15.55
C SER A 329 -16.48 -1.66 15.35
N ILE A 330 -17.02 -0.59 15.94
CA ILE A 330 -16.37 0.73 16.06
C ILE A 330 -16.26 1.08 17.54
N ILE A 331 -15.12 1.65 17.93
CA ILE A 331 -14.98 2.36 19.19
C ILE A 331 -14.85 3.84 18.89
N THR A 332 -15.80 4.61 19.40
CA THR A 332 -15.81 6.06 19.22
C THR A 332 -14.82 6.73 20.18
N LYS A 333 -14.52 8.00 19.93
CA LYS A 333 -13.63 8.83 20.75
C LYS A 333 -14.01 8.85 22.25
N ASP A 334 -15.29 8.66 22.57
CA ASP A 334 -15.79 8.63 23.95
C ASP A 334 -15.67 7.25 24.61
N GLY A 335 -15.06 6.27 23.92
CA GLY A 335 -14.88 4.90 24.39
C GLY A 335 -16.12 4.03 24.26
N HIS A 336 -17.17 4.51 23.59
CA HIS A 336 -18.37 3.71 23.35
C HIS A 336 -18.13 2.65 22.27
N PHE A 337 -18.42 1.40 22.63
CA PHE A 337 -18.36 0.26 21.73
C PHE A 337 -19.69 0.11 20.98
N GLU A 338 -19.63 0.20 19.65
CA GLU A 338 -20.76 -0.03 18.74
C GLU A 338 -20.48 -1.29 17.92
N SER A 339 -21.30 -2.32 18.07
CA SER A 339 -21.24 -3.51 17.21
C SER A 339 -21.97 -3.22 15.90
N LEU A 340 -21.40 -3.65 14.77
CA LEU A 340 -21.94 -3.37 13.43
C LEU A 340 -22.68 -4.55 12.77
N ASN A 341 -23.01 -5.59 13.55
CA ASN A 341 -23.68 -6.80 13.09
C ASN A 341 -25.08 -6.98 13.71
#